data_AF-A0A938R3Y5-F1
#
_entry.id   AF-A0A938R3Y5-F1
#
_cell.length_a   1.000
_cell.length_b   1.000
_cell.length_c   1.000
_cell.angle_alpha   90.00
_cell.angle_beta   90.00
_cell.angle_gamma   90.00
#
_symmetry.space_group_name_H-M   'P 1'
#
loop_
_entity.id
_entity.type
_entity.pdbx_description
1 polymer ?
#
loop_
_entity_poly.entity_id
_entity_poly.type
_entity_poly.pdbx_seq_one_letter_code
_entity_poly.pdbx_strand_id
1 'polypeptide(L)' 'MGRTNVVLDDVLVANCQKATGLRTRRALIDHALQELLRHERQKKVLELKGTVKWKGNLATWRKRRD' A
#
# COMPACT_ATOMS: atom_id res chain seq x y z
N MET A 1 -18.59 -16.11 1.23
CA MET A 1 -17.11 -16.11 1.35
C MET A 1 -16.61 -17.48 0.92
N GLY A 2 -15.72 -17.55 -0.07
CA GLY A 2 -15.20 -18.81 -0.61
C GLY A 2 -14.06 -19.38 0.23
N ARG A 3 -13.97 -20.71 0.34
CA ARG A 3 -12.79 -21.40 0.88
C ARG A 3 -11.90 -21.77 -0.30
N THR A 4 -10.61 -21.44 -0.18
CA THR A 4 -9.62 -21.72 -1.23
C THR A 4 -8.41 -22.36 -0.57
N ASN A 5 -7.90 -23.44 -1.16
CA ASN A 5 -6.63 -24.03 -0.75
C ASN A 5 -5.52 -23.39 -1.57
N VAL A 6 -4.55 -22.77 -0.88
CA VAL A 6 -3.40 -22.10 -1.49
C VAL A 6 -2.14 -22.54 -0.79
N VAL A 7 -1.08 -22.77 -1.58
CA VAL A 7 0.27 -23.06 -1.06
C VAL A 7 0.96 -21.72 -0.83
N LEU A 8 1.49 -21.53 0.36
CA LEU A 8 2.22 -20.32 0.76
C LEU A 8 3.58 -20.71 1.31
N ASP A 9 4.57 -19.85 1.09
CA ASP A 9 5.88 -19.97 1.72
C ASP A 9 5.76 -19.66 3.22
N ASP A 10 6.05 -20.66 4.06
CA ASP A 10 5.97 -20.54 5.51
C ASP A 10 6.96 -19.53 6.09
N VAL A 11 8.13 -19.35 5.48
CA VAL A 11 9.13 -18.35 5.91
C VAL A 11 8.60 -16.95 5.66
N LEU A 12 8.03 -16.72 4.47
CA LEU A 12 7.41 -15.44 4.14
C LEU A 12 6.22 -15.14 5.07
N VAL A 13 5.36 -16.13 5.31
CA VAL A 13 4.23 -15.98 6.23
C VAL A 13 4.72 -15.63 7.63
N ALA A 14 5.73 -16.34 8.16
CA ALA A 14 6.26 -16.06 9.50
C ALA A 14 6.83 -14.64 9.61
N ASN A 15 7.57 -14.17 8.59
CA ASN A 15 8.11 -12.82 8.56
C ASN A 15 7.00 -11.76 8.52
N CYS A 16 5.99 -11.98 7.68
CA CYS A 16 4.85 -11.07 7.58
C CYS A 16 4.00 -11.07 8.86
N GLN A 17 3.81 -12.21 9.52
CA GLN A 17 3.12 -12.28 10.80
C GLN A 17 3.88 -11.55 11.91
N LYS A 18 5.22 -11.66 11.94
CA LYS A 18 6.06 -10.89 12.87
C LYS A 18 5.95 -9.38 12.62
N ALA A 19 5.96 -8.97 11.35
CA ALA A 19 5.88 -7.56 10.97
C ALA A 19 4.50 -6.93 11.25
N THR A 20 3.42 -7.70 11.04
CA THR A 20 2.03 -7.20 11.15
C THR A 20 1.37 -7.50 12.50
N GLY A 21 1.93 -8.43 13.29
CA GLY A 21 1.31 -8.92 14.52
C GLY A 21 0.11 -9.87 14.32
N LEU A 22 -0.20 -10.23 13.07
CA LEU A 22 -1.39 -11.02 12.74
C LEU A 22 -1.20 -12.51 13.07
N ARG A 23 -2.06 -13.03 13.94
CA ARG A 23 -1.96 -14.41 14.45
C ARG A 23 -2.38 -15.49 13.46
N THR A 24 -3.26 -15.19 12.50
CA THR A 24 -3.82 -16.20 11.60
C THR A 24 -3.42 -15.94 10.15
N ARG A 25 -3.17 -17.03 9.39
CA ARG A 25 -2.89 -16.95 7.96
C ARG A 25 -4.03 -16.29 7.20
N ARG A 26 -5.29 -16.57 7.57
CA ARG A 26 -6.47 -15.93 6.96
C ARG A 26 -6.46 -14.42 7.13
N ALA A 27 -6.22 -13.93 8.35
CA ALA A 27 -6.17 -12.49 8.61
C ALA A 27 -5.00 -11.83 7.86
N LEU A 28 -3.86 -12.52 7.79
CA LEU A 28 -2.71 -12.04 7.03
C LEU A 28 -3.01 -11.92 5.53
N ILE A 29 -3.64 -12.94 4.95
CA ILE A 29 -4.00 -12.94 3.53
C ILE A 29 -5.01 -11.83 3.24
N ASP A 30 -6.04 -11.67 4.07
CA ASP A 30 -7.05 -10.62 3.90
C ASP A 30 -6.41 -9.22 3.98
N HIS A 31 -5.54 -9.00 4.97
CA HIS A 31 -4.78 -7.77 5.11
C HIS A 31 -3.89 -7.50 3.89
N ALA A 32 -3.16 -8.51 3.41
CA ALA A 32 -2.30 -8.37 2.24
C ALA A 32 -3.07 -8.01 0.96
N LEU A 33 -4.25 -8.61 0.75
CA LEU A 33 -5.11 -8.29 -0.40
C LEU A 33 -5.66 -6.85 -0.32
N GLN A 34 -6.06 -6.40 0.87
CA GLN A 34 -6.51 -5.03 1.09
C GLN A 34 -5.37 -4.02 0.87
N GLU A 35 -4.17 -4.30 1.36
CA GLU A 35 -2.99 -3.46 1.16
C GLU A 35 -2.58 -3.39 -0.30
N LEU A 36 -2.62 -4.51 -1.04
CA LEU A 36 -2.37 -4.52 -2.47
C LEU A 36 -3.33 -3.59 -3.20
N LEU A 37 -4.64 -3.70 -2.92
CA LEU A 37 -5.64 -2.83 -3.53
C LEU A 37 -5.45 -1.36 -3.14
N ARG A 38 -5.06 -1.09 -1.89
CA ARG A 38 -4.77 0.26 -1.39
C ARG A 38 -3.60 0.88 -2.17
N HIS A 39 -2.51 0.12 -2.35
CA HIS A 39 -1.35 0.57 -3.13
C HIS A 39 -1.69 0.83 -4.60
N GLU A 40 -2.47 -0.06 -5.24
CA GLU A 40 -2.89 0.16 -6.62
C GLU A 40 -3.78 1.40 -6.78
N ARG A 41 -4.68 1.66 -5.81
CA ARG A 41 -5.47 2.90 -5.80
C ARG A 41 -4.60 4.15 -5.65
N GLN A 42 -3.57 4.10 -4.81
CA GLN A 42 -2.63 5.22 -4.65
C GLN A 42 -1.85 5.49 -5.94
N LYS A 43 -1.44 4.43 -6.66
CA LYS A 43 -0.75 4.59 -7.96
C LYS A 43 -1.59 5.31 -9.00
N LYS A 44 -2.93 5.19 -8.96
CA LYS A 44 -3.81 5.95 -9.87
C LYS A 44 -3.66 7.47 -9.75
N VAL A 45 -3.23 7.98 -8.59
CA VAL A 45 -2.92 9.41 -8.44
C VAL A 45 -1.79 9.83 -9.38
N LEU A 46 -0.87 8.94 -9.72
CA LEU A 46 0.20 9.22 -10.67
C LEU A 46 -0.32 9.47 -12.10
N GLU A 47 -1.51 8.98 -12.45
CA GLU A 47 -2.16 9.28 -13.74
C GLU A 47 -2.54 10.76 -13.86
N LEU A 48 -2.68 11.48 -12.73
CA LEU A 48 -2.95 12.92 -12.72
C LEU A 48 -1.71 13.76 -13.07
N LYS A 49 -0.53 13.14 -13.22
CA LYS A 49 0.71 13.82 -13.56
C LYS A 49 0.61 14.42 -14.97
N GLY A 50 0.70 15.75 -15.05
CA GLY A 50 0.68 16.48 -16.32
C GLY A 50 -0.72 16.75 -16.89
N THR A 51 -1.76 16.11 -16.35
CA THR A 51 -3.16 16.37 -16.75
C THR A 51 -3.80 17.49 -15.92
N VAL A 52 -3.35 17.66 -14.68
CA VAL A 52 -3.88 18.69 -13.78
C VAL A 52 -2.99 19.94 -13.81
N LYS A 53 -3.60 21.11 -14.05
CA LYS A 53 -2.92 22.41 -13.89
C LYS A 53 -2.74 22.71 -12.40
N TRP A 54 -1.53 22.52 -11.91
CA TRP A 54 -1.16 22.95 -10.56
C TRP A 54 -1.11 24.48 -10.48
N LYS A 55 -1.84 25.06 -9.52
CA LYS A 55 -1.83 26.51 -9.22
C LYS A 55 -1.10 26.73 -7.89
N GLY A 56 0.09 27.30 -7.94
CA GLY A 56 0.90 27.64 -6.78
C GLY A 56 2.25 28.22 -7.19
N ASN A 57 2.99 28.80 -6.25
CA ASN A 57 4.37 29.22 -6.46
C ASN A 57 5.29 28.37 -5.59
N LEU A 58 6.09 27.52 -6.24
CA LEU A 58 6.94 26.55 -5.55
C LEU A 58 8.07 27.23 -4.77
N ALA A 59 8.55 28.36 -5.26
CA ALA A 59 9.60 29.14 -4.62
C ALA A 59 9.11 29.73 -3.29
N THR A 60 7.86 30.24 -3.23
CA THR A 60 7.32 30.79 -1.96
C THR A 60 7.08 29.72 -0.90
N TRP A 61 6.74 28.50 -1.29
CA TRP A 61 6.50 27.39 -0.36
C TRP A 61 7.81 26.81 0.21
N ARG A 62 8.90 26.91 -0.54
CA ARG A 62 10.23 26.41 -0.14
C ARG A 62 11.05 27.41 0.69
N LYS A 63 10.58 28.66 0.85
CA LYS A 63 11.27 29.73 1.61
C LYS A 63 11.46 29.46 3.12
N ARG A 64 10.92 28.37 3.69
CA ARG A 64 11.09 28.03 5.12
C ARG A 64 12.22 27.02 5.37
N ARG A 65 13.24 26.99 4.52
CA ARG A 65 14.40 26.09 4.70
C ARG A 65 15.70 26.84 5.02
N ASP A 66 15.54 28.03 5.62
CA ASP A 66 16.61 28.83 6.20
C ASP A 66 16.41 28.88 7.72
#